data_AF-A0A920GJG2-F1
#
_entry.id   AF-A0A920GJG2-F1
#
_cell.length_a   1.000
_cell.length_b   1.000
_cell.length_c   1.000
_cell.angle_alpha   90.00
_cell.angle_beta   90.00
_cell.angle_gamma   90.00
#
_symmetry.space_group_name_H-M   'P 1'
#
loop_
_entity.id
_entity.type
_entity.pdbx_description
1 polymer ?
#
loop_
_entity_poly.entity_id
_entity_poly.type
_entity_poly.pdbx_seq_one_letter_code
_entity_poly.pdbx_strand_id
1 'polypeptide(L)'
;MKKLIALILTLISKPVYSGNNIIFADTKGSNNYLQTHVWDGNFTAPNGEKFHLGNYYKSQNTEINLKTNILYKINSNLLIFPVNFDNGYKSNLLEVKPIYSMGFLISKELENLKFIFGFNNAFKIGGSIKEKPCYDKFDREFHCGTGQPWIDYKPGKKIYSFYDDELILRLNYSF
;
A
#
# COMPACT_ATOMS: atom_id res chain seq x y z
N MET A 1 15.61 6.17 -26.30
CA MET A 1 16.65 5.84 -25.29
C MET A 1 15.97 5.56 -23.97
N LYS A 2 16.03 4.30 -23.51
CA LYS A 2 15.95 3.79 -22.11
C LYS A 2 15.62 2.29 -22.19
N LYS A 3 16.56 1.55 -22.79
CA LYS A 3 16.90 0.20 -22.32
C LYS A 3 17.58 0.37 -20.95
N LEU A 4 17.50 -0.64 -20.08
CA LEU A 4 17.91 -0.63 -18.64
C LEU A 4 16.90 0.17 -17.79
N ILE A 5 16.15 -0.39 -16.86
CA ILE A 5 16.50 -1.33 -15.79
C ILE A 5 15.27 -2.19 -15.50
N ALA A 6 15.28 -3.45 -15.92
CA ALA A 6 14.46 -4.49 -15.29
C ALA A 6 15.41 -5.28 -14.37
N LEU A 7 15.84 -4.66 -13.27
CA LEU A 7 16.43 -5.41 -12.18
C LEU A 7 15.25 -6.07 -11.46
N ILE A 8 14.92 -7.26 -11.93
CA ILE A 8 14.01 -8.19 -11.27
C ILE A 8 14.60 -8.46 -9.89
N LEU A 9 14.14 -7.73 -8.86
CA LEU A 9 14.30 -8.13 -7.46
C LEU A 9 13.36 -9.31 -7.21
N THR A 10 13.61 -10.45 -7.85
CA THR A 10 13.23 -11.74 -7.29
C THR A 10 14.22 -12.03 -6.18
N LEU A 11 14.05 -11.33 -5.05
CA LEU A 11 14.65 -11.79 -3.79
C LEU A 11 13.92 -13.08 -3.43
N ILE A 12 14.52 -14.17 -3.91
CA ILE A 12 14.34 -15.52 -3.41
C ILE A 12 14.23 -15.42 -1.88
N SER A 13 13.16 -16.00 -1.35
CA SER A 13 12.69 -16.00 0.04
C SER A 13 13.65 -16.62 1.07
N LYS A 14 14.97 -16.52 0.85
CA LYS A 14 15.96 -16.96 1.82
C LYS A 14 16.13 -15.86 2.87
N PRO A 15 15.98 -16.18 4.16
CA PRO A 15 16.34 -15.25 5.22
C PRO A 15 17.80 -14.81 5.00
N VAL A 16 18.00 -13.52 4.77
CA VAL A 16 19.35 -12.93 4.75
C VAL A 16 19.78 -12.85 6.21
N TYR A 17 20.51 -13.87 6.65
CA TYR A 17 21.09 -13.92 7.98
C TYR A 17 22.24 -12.91 8.05
N SER A 18 21.99 -11.77 8.68
CA SER A 18 23.03 -10.85 9.12
C SER A 18 23.16 -10.98 10.64
N GLY A 19 24.36 -11.32 11.11
CA GLY A 19 24.82 -11.07 12.49
C GLY A 19 23.80 -11.33 13.61
N ASN A 20 23.62 -12.61 13.93
CA ASN A 20 23.16 -13.20 15.19
C ASN A 20 21.80 -12.89 15.83
N ASN A 21 20.96 -11.93 15.44
CA ASN A 21 19.60 -11.87 16.01
C ASN A 21 18.51 -11.25 15.13
N ILE A 22 18.84 -10.71 13.95
CA ILE A 22 17.89 -10.04 13.07
C ILE A 22 17.65 -10.89 11.82
N ILE A 23 16.40 -11.27 11.57
CA ILE A 23 15.99 -12.05 10.40
C ILE A 23 14.97 -11.25 9.61
N PHE A 24 15.20 -11.08 8.30
CA PHE A 24 14.17 -10.59 7.39
C PHE A 24 13.35 -11.77 6.87
N ALA A 25 12.05 -11.75 7.14
CA ALA A 25 11.11 -12.80 6.75
C ALA A 25 9.94 -12.23 5.93
N ASP A 26 9.29 -13.10 5.17
CA ASP A 26 8.11 -12.77 4.35
C ASP A 26 8.30 -11.56 3.42
N THR A 27 9.55 -11.31 3.00
CA THR A 27 9.88 -10.16 2.15
C THR A 27 9.22 -10.30 0.79
N LYS A 28 8.36 -9.34 0.45
CA LYS A 28 7.64 -9.26 -0.82
C LYS A 28 7.78 -7.86 -1.38
N GLY A 29 8.13 -7.76 -2.65
CA GLY A 29 8.12 -6.50 -3.37
C GLY A 29 7.44 -6.67 -4.71
N SER A 30 6.91 -5.58 -5.25
CA SER A 30 6.38 -5.57 -6.61
C SER A 30 6.47 -4.18 -7.21
N ASN A 31 6.28 -4.11 -8.51
CA ASN A 31 6.30 -2.89 -9.31
C ASN A 31 4.89 -2.29 -9.49
N ASN A 32 4.01 -2.52 -8.51
CA ASN A 32 2.63 -2.03 -8.52
C ASN A 32 2.43 -1.04 -7.37
N TYR A 33 1.58 -0.05 -7.56
CA TYR A 33 1.14 0.82 -6.47
C TYR A 33 0.02 0.16 -5.66
N LEU A 34 0.07 0.28 -4.32
CA LEU A 34 -0.87 -0.42 -3.43
C LEU A 34 -1.60 0.49 -2.43
N GLN A 35 -1.29 1.78 -2.31
CA GLN A 35 -1.84 2.55 -1.16
C GLN A 35 -3.34 2.88 -1.28
N THR A 36 -3.87 3.04 -2.51
CA THR A 36 -5.29 3.32 -2.75
C THR A 36 -5.73 2.77 -4.10
N HIS A 37 -7.04 2.72 -4.31
CA HIS A 37 -7.61 2.44 -5.61
C HIS A 37 -7.34 3.59 -6.59
N VAL A 38 -6.80 3.26 -7.77
CA VAL A 38 -6.66 4.19 -8.90
C VAL A 38 -7.78 3.90 -9.89
N TRP A 39 -8.47 4.95 -10.34
CA TRP A 39 -9.57 4.74 -11.27
C TRP A 39 -9.09 4.24 -12.64
N ASP A 40 -9.85 3.34 -13.26
CA ASP A 40 -9.57 2.82 -14.60
C ASP A 40 -9.83 3.87 -15.69
N GLY A 41 -10.58 4.92 -15.35
CA GLY A 41 -10.92 6.05 -16.20
C GLY A 41 -12.07 5.77 -17.17
N ASN A 42 -12.85 4.71 -17.00
CA ASN A 42 -14.06 4.51 -17.79
C ASN A 42 -15.22 5.31 -17.19
N PHE A 43 -15.82 6.20 -17.98
CA PHE A 43 -16.93 7.03 -17.56
C PHE A 43 -18.06 6.97 -18.61
N THR A 44 -19.31 6.91 -18.15
CA THR A 44 -20.49 7.02 -19.03
C THR A 44 -21.30 8.24 -18.60
N ALA A 45 -21.46 9.19 -19.52
CA ALA A 45 -22.21 10.41 -19.28
C ALA A 45 -23.73 10.15 -19.26
N PRO A 46 -24.55 11.07 -18.70
CA PRO A 46 -26.01 10.90 -18.63
C PRO A 46 -26.71 10.74 -20.00
N ASN A 47 -26.10 11.24 -21.07
CA ASN A 47 -26.58 11.06 -22.46
C ASN A 47 -26.22 9.69 -23.06
N GLY A 48 -25.55 8.81 -22.31
CA GLY A 48 -25.13 7.48 -22.75
C GLY A 48 -23.76 7.45 -23.45
N GLU A 49 -23.10 8.59 -23.65
CA GLU A 49 -21.77 8.65 -24.24
C GLU A 49 -20.71 8.08 -23.29
N LYS A 50 -19.77 7.31 -23.85
CA LYS A 50 -18.68 6.67 -23.10
C LYS A 50 -17.36 7.39 -23.34
N PHE A 51 -16.64 7.64 -22.26
CA PHE A 51 -15.35 8.30 -22.25
C PHE A 51 -14.29 7.38 -21.63
N HIS A 52 -13.12 7.33 -22.27
CA HIS A 52 -11.95 6.62 -21.78
C HIS A 52 -10.90 7.62 -21.29
N LEU A 53 -10.95 7.92 -20.01
CA LEU A 53 -10.11 8.88 -19.29
C LEU A 53 -8.93 8.21 -18.57
N GLY A 54 -8.69 6.91 -18.78
CA GLY A 54 -7.65 6.14 -18.09
C GLY A 54 -6.25 6.73 -18.29
N ASN A 55 -6.00 7.39 -19.42
CA ASN A 55 -4.74 8.10 -19.68
C ASN A 55 -4.44 9.20 -18.67
N TYR A 56 -5.44 9.84 -18.06
CA TYR A 56 -5.24 10.88 -17.05
C TYR A 56 -4.88 10.31 -15.68
N TYR A 57 -5.33 9.08 -15.40
CA TYR A 57 -4.98 8.34 -14.20
C TYR A 57 -3.72 7.51 -14.36
N LYS A 58 -3.22 7.32 -15.59
CA LYS A 58 -2.02 6.52 -15.86
C LYS A 58 -0.79 7.06 -15.13
N SER A 59 -0.09 6.15 -14.47
CA SER A 59 1.14 6.42 -13.73
C SER A 59 2.24 7.01 -14.61
N GLN A 60 2.92 8.01 -14.07
CA GLN A 60 4.04 8.74 -14.67
C GLN A 60 5.35 8.47 -13.93
N ASN A 61 5.30 7.83 -12.77
CA ASN A 61 6.47 7.39 -12.01
C ASN A 61 6.62 5.87 -12.07
N THR A 62 7.82 5.38 -11.79
CA THR A 62 8.01 3.95 -11.51
C THR A 62 7.31 3.63 -10.21
N GLU A 63 6.49 2.59 -10.19
CA GLU A 63 5.79 2.10 -8.99
C GLU A 63 6.64 1.02 -8.33
N ILE A 64 6.86 1.14 -7.02
CA ILE A 64 7.63 0.18 -6.22
C ILE A 64 6.98 0.10 -4.84
N ASN A 65 6.65 -1.11 -4.42
CA ASN A 65 6.36 -1.42 -3.03
C ASN A 65 7.27 -2.53 -2.49
N LEU A 66 7.43 -2.50 -1.17
CA LEU A 66 8.17 -3.49 -0.40
C LEU A 66 7.43 -3.73 0.92
N LYS A 67 7.35 -5.00 1.31
CA LYS A 67 6.85 -5.45 2.61
C LYS A 67 7.84 -6.46 3.16
N THR A 68 8.16 -6.36 4.44
CA THR A 68 9.06 -7.29 5.11
C THR A 68 8.75 -7.35 6.59
N ASN A 69 8.97 -8.51 7.19
CA ASN A 69 8.94 -8.66 8.63
C ASN A 69 10.38 -8.71 9.13
N ILE A 70 10.77 -7.75 9.97
CA ILE A 70 12.03 -7.83 10.70
C ILE A 70 11.75 -8.60 11.99
N LEU A 71 12.37 -9.76 12.14
CA LEU A 71 12.22 -10.64 13.28
C LEU A 71 13.42 -10.51 14.21
N TYR A 72 13.15 -10.39 15.50
CA TYR A 72 14.18 -10.33 16.54
C TYR A 72 13.80 -11.23 17.71
N LYS A 73 14.64 -12.23 18.00
CA LYS A 73 14.38 -13.18 19.09
C LYS A 73 14.97 -12.64 20.40
N ILE A 74 14.13 -12.56 21.44
CA ILE A 74 14.54 -12.20 22.81
C ILE A 74 14.02 -13.25 23.77
N ASN A 75 14.92 -14.02 24.37
CA ASN A 75 14.57 -15.14 25.25
C ASN A 75 13.61 -16.12 24.53
N SER A 76 12.43 -16.39 25.10
CA SER A 76 11.35 -17.20 24.52
C SER A 76 10.35 -16.40 23.67
N ASN A 77 10.55 -15.09 23.52
CA ASN A 77 9.67 -14.23 22.72
C ASN A 77 10.30 -13.92 21.36
N LEU A 78 9.45 -13.76 20.35
CA LEU A 78 9.81 -13.27 19.03
C LEU A 78 9.17 -11.90 18.81
N LEU A 79 9.98 -10.86 18.72
CA LEU A 79 9.54 -9.56 18.26
C LEU A 79 9.47 -9.57 16.73
N ILE A 80 8.40 -9.00 16.19
CA ILE A 80 8.14 -8.89 14.76
C ILE A 80 7.87 -7.42 14.48
N PHE A 81 8.63 -6.83 13.58
CA PHE A 81 8.42 -5.47 13.09
C PHE A 81 8.02 -5.56 11.62
N PRO A 82 6.71 -5.59 11.32
CA PRO A 82 6.22 -5.46 9.95
C PRO A 82 6.60 -4.08 9.42
N VAL A 83 7.36 -4.02 8.34
CA VAL A 83 7.77 -2.79 7.68
C VAL A 83 7.22 -2.80 6.27
N ASN A 84 6.54 -1.72 5.89
CA ASN A 84 5.98 -1.54 4.57
C ASN A 84 6.45 -0.22 3.96
N PHE A 85 6.71 -0.23 2.67
CA PHE A 85 7.09 0.92 1.88
C PHE A 85 6.37 0.89 0.54
N ASP A 86 5.91 2.06 0.10
CA ASP A 86 5.41 2.28 -1.26
C ASP A 86 5.86 3.67 -1.69
N ASN A 87 6.45 3.78 -2.88
CA ASN A 87 7.05 5.02 -3.36
C ASN A 87 6.02 6.02 -3.93
N GLY A 88 4.74 5.73 -3.81
CA GLY A 88 3.65 6.61 -4.20
C GLY A 88 3.24 6.45 -5.66
N TYR A 89 2.32 7.33 -6.06
CA TYR A 89 1.69 7.31 -7.37
C TYR A 89 1.60 8.72 -7.90
N LYS A 90 1.87 8.92 -9.19
CA LYS A 90 1.75 10.23 -9.82
C LYS A 90 1.16 10.10 -11.20
N SER A 91 0.03 10.76 -11.41
CA SER A 91 -0.61 10.96 -12.70
C SER A 91 -1.04 12.43 -12.84
N ASN A 92 -1.77 12.75 -13.91
CA ASN A 92 -2.27 14.11 -14.12
C ASN A 92 -3.29 14.52 -13.05
N LEU A 93 -4.09 13.54 -12.60
CA LEU A 93 -5.22 13.78 -11.69
C LEU A 93 -5.00 13.23 -10.29
N LEU A 94 -4.06 12.31 -10.07
CA LEU A 94 -3.81 11.69 -8.77
C LEU A 94 -2.33 11.81 -8.40
N GLU A 95 -2.06 12.36 -7.22
CA GLU A 95 -0.74 12.38 -6.60
C GLU A 95 -0.81 11.77 -5.21
N VAL A 96 0.01 10.76 -4.98
CA VAL A 96 0.13 10.04 -3.72
C VAL A 96 1.60 10.06 -3.32
N LYS A 97 1.88 10.64 -2.15
CA LYS A 97 3.25 10.70 -1.65
C LYS A 97 3.74 9.31 -1.23
N PRO A 98 5.08 9.09 -1.25
CA PRO A 98 5.66 7.90 -0.66
C PRO A 98 5.17 7.69 0.77
N ILE A 99 5.08 6.43 1.16
CA ILE A 99 4.71 6.02 2.52
C ILE A 99 5.73 5.03 3.06
N TYR A 100 6.02 5.19 4.34
CA TYR A 100 6.67 4.19 5.16
C TYR A 100 5.75 3.89 6.34
N SER A 101 5.54 2.61 6.62
CA SER A 101 4.89 2.20 7.86
C SER A 101 5.66 1.10 8.57
N MET A 102 5.51 1.08 9.88
CA MET A 102 6.10 0.08 10.75
C MET A 102 5.09 -0.32 11.82
N GLY A 103 4.93 -1.63 12.01
CA GLY A 103 4.20 -2.22 13.11
C GLY A 103 5.14 -2.75 14.20
N PHE A 104 4.52 -3.21 15.28
CA PHE A 104 5.19 -3.89 16.38
C PHE A 104 4.30 -5.02 16.87
N LEU A 105 4.78 -6.26 16.76
CA LEU A 105 4.10 -7.45 17.26
C LEU A 105 5.05 -8.25 18.14
N ILE A 106 4.48 -8.93 19.12
CA ILE A 106 5.15 -9.89 19.98
C ILE A 106 4.49 -11.24 19.77
N SER A 107 5.29 -12.25 19.43
CA SER A 107 4.88 -13.64 19.37
C SER A 107 5.49 -14.41 20.54
N LYS A 108 4.67 -15.12 21.30
CA LYS A 108 5.10 -15.98 22.40
C LYS A 108 4.57 -17.39 22.21
N GLU A 109 5.42 -18.36 22.44
CA GLU A 109 5.08 -19.78 22.37
C GLU A 109 5.06 -20.35 23.80
N LEU A 110 3.98 -21.05 24.13
CA LEU A 110 3.69 -21.63 25.44
C LEU A 110 3.22 -23.06 25.21
N GLU A 111 4.17 -24.00 25.17
CA GLU A 111 3.94 -25.42 24.91
C GLU A 111 3.11 -25.65 23.62
N ASN A 112 1.80 -25.74 23.77
CA ASN A 112 0.84 -26.05 22.71
C ASN A 112 0.13 -24.79 22.16
N LEU A 113 0.46 -23.61 22.68
CA LEU A 113 -0.23 -22.36 22.39
C LEU A 113 0.75 -21.29 21.88
N LYS A 114 0.44 -20.72 20.72
CA LYS A 114 1.14 -19.57 20.16
C LYS A 114 0.24 -18.34 20.21
N PHE A 115 0.73 -17.30 20.87
CA PHE A 115 0.08 -15.99 20.97
C PHE A 115 0.82 -14.96 20.14
N ILE A 116 0.11 -14.18 19.34
CA ILE A 116 0.65 -13.00 18.63
C ILE A 116 -0.20 -11.80 18.99
N PHE A 117 0.45 -10.74 19.47
CA PHE A 117 -0.21 -9.49 19.83
C PHE A 117 0.58 -8.27 19.40
N GLY A 118 -0.12 -7.23 18.96
CA GLY A 118 0.45 -5.90 18.78
C GLY A 118 -0.29 -5.12 17.71
N PHE A 119 0.41 -4.21 17.07
CA PHE A 119 -0.17 -3.30 16.09
C PHE A 119 0.56 -3.40 14.76
N ASN A 120 -0.17 -3.64 13.68
CA ASN A 120 0.33 -3.35 12.34
C ASN A 120 0.25 -1.85 12.07
N ASN A 121 1.25 -1.32 11.34
CA ASN A 121 1.29 0.08 10.90
C ASN A 121 1.23 1.14 12.02
N ALA A 122 1.59 0.78 13.26
CA ALA A 122 1.60 1.66 14.43
C ALA A 122 2.30 3.01 14.22
N PHE A 123 3.33 3.02 13.38
CA PHE A 123 4.00 4.23 12.92
C PHE A 123 3.84 4.36 11.41
N LYS A 124 3.46 5.56 10.96
CA LYS A 124 3.27 5.86 9.55
C LYS A 124 3.79 7.25 9.23
N ILE A 125 4.56 7.36 8.16
CA ILE A 125 5.11 8.62 7.65
C ILE A 125 4.78 8.71 6.16
N GLY A 126 4.18 9.83 5.75
CA GLY A 126 3.81 10.07 4.36
C GLY A 126 2.44 9.48 3.96
N GLY A 127 2.28 9.16 2.68
CA GLY A 127 1.05 8.62 2.12
C GLY A 127 -0.10 9.63 1.98
N SER A 128 0.20 10.93 1.93
CA SER A 128 -0.82 11.94 1.62
C SER A 128 -1.32 11.77 0.20
N ILE A 129 -2.63 11.77 0.02
CA ILE A 129 -3.30 11.60 -1.27
C ILE A 129 -3.90 12.94 -1.68
N LYS A 130 -3.66 13.35 -2.93
CA LYS A 130 -4.23 14.53 -3.55
C LYS A 130 -4.80 14.15 -4.91
N GLU A 131 -6.10 14.29 -5.07
CA GLU A 131 -6.78 14.16 -6.36
C GLU A 131 -7.20 15.55 -6.85
N LYS A 132 -7.28 15.74 -8.17
CA LYS A 132 -7.71 16.99 -8.82
C LYS A 132 -9.02 16.78 -9.60
N PRO A 133 -9.88 17.81 -9.66
CA PRO A 133 -11.07 17.76 -10.51
C PRO A 133 -10.72 17.80 -12.00
N CYS A 134 -11.67 17.32 -12.81
CA CYS A 134 -11.79 17.68 -14.22
C CYS A 134 -12.69 18.90 -14.37
N TYR A 135 -12.53 19.56 -15.51
CA TYR A 135 -13.32 20.71 -15.92
C TYR A 135 -14.02 20.41 -17.25
N ASP A 136 -15.23 20.93 -17.41
CA ASP A 136 -15.96 20.86 -18.67
C ASP A 136 -15.84 22.19 -19.42
N LYS A 137 -16.57 22.33 -20.52
CA LYS A 137 -16.59 23.56 -21.32
C LYS A 137 -17.17 24.77 -20.59
N PHE A 138 -17.80 24.58 -19.43
CA PHE A 138 -18.38 25.63 -18.59
C PHE A 138 -17.56 25.82 -17.31
N ASP A 139 -16.32 25.31 -17.26
CA ASP A 139 -15.41 25.38 -16.11
C ASP A 139 -16.00 24.79 -14.81
N ARG A 140 -16.94 23.84 -14.93
CA ARG A 140 -17.52 23.16 -13.76
C ARG A 140 -16.60 22.04 -13.30
N GLU A 141 -16.37 21.96 -12.01
CA GLU A 141 -15.53 20.94 -11.39
C GLU A 141 -16.30 19.64 -11.15
N PHE A 142 -15.74 18.52 -11.59
CA PHE A 142 -16.28 17.19 -11.33
C PHE A 142 -15.18 16.15 -11.16
N HIS A 143 -15.50 15.06 -10.47
CA HIS A 143 -14.64 13.89 -10.46
C HIS A 143 -14.66 13.21 -11.81
N CYS A 144 -13.50 13.15 -12.46
CA CYS A 144 -13.33 12.65 -13.82
C CYS A 144 -13.87 11.23 -14.00
N GLY A 145 -13.79 10.40 -12.96
CA GLY A 145 -14.20 9.02 -13.04
C GLY A 145 -15.71 8.77 -12.96
N THR A 146 -16.40 9.53 -12.10
CA THR A 146 -17.81 9.30 -11.79
C THR A 146 -18.73 10.36 -12.39
N GLY A 147 -18.17 11.47 -12.89
CA GLY A 147 -18.93 12.64 -13.33
C GLY A 147 -19.63 13.39 -12.19
N GLN A 148 -19.38 13.00 -10.94
CA GLN A 148 -19.99 13.62 -9.77
C GLN A 148 -19.42 15.04 -9.58
N PRO A 149 -20.25 16.05 -9.25
CA PRO A 149 -19.75 17.38 -8.90
C PRO A 149 -18.66 17.31 -7.83
N TRP A 150 -17.58 18.06 -8.00
CA TRP A 150 -16.40 17.94 -7.14
C TRP A 150 -16.70 18.23 -5.67
N ILE A 151 -17.62 19.16 -5.40
CA ILE A 151 -18.08 19.49 -4.06
C ILE A 151 -18.79 18.33 -3.34
N ASP A 152 -19.45 17.47 -4.11
CA ASP A 152 -20.15 16.30 -3.58
C ASP A 152 -19.24 15.07 -3.56
N TYR A 153 -18.18 15.08 -4.37
CA TYR A 153 -17.26 13.97 -4.48
C TYR A 153 -16.55 13.73 -3.15
N LYS A 154 -16.90 12.60 -2.52
CA LYS A 154 -16.15 12.07 -1.40
C LYS A 154 -15.19 11.04 -1.99
N PRO A 155 -13.89 11.34 -2.09
CA PRO A 155 -12.91 10.35 -2.53
C PRO A 155 -13.17 9.08 -1.74
N GLY A 156 -13.44 8.00 -2.48
CA GLY A 156 -13.99 6.77 -1.92
C GLY A 156 -13.24 6.43 -0.64
N LYS A 157 -13.99 6.22 0.45
CA LYS A 157 -13.46 5.72 1.73
C LYS A 157 -12.37 4.71 1.39
N LYS A 158 -11.12 4.99 1.82
CA LYS A 158 -9.92 4.15 1.62
C LYS A 158 -10.36 2.70 1.39
N ILE A 159 -10.39 2.27 0.14
CA ILE A 159 -10.78 0.90 -0.19
C ILE A 159 -9.57 0.07 0.23
N TYR A 160 -9.58 -0.37 1.49
CA TYR A 160 -8.51 -1.12 2.16
C TYR A 160 -7.14 -0.52 1.93
N SER A 161 -6.73 0.47 2.74
CA SER A 161 -5.33 0.85 2.70
C SER A 161 -4.54 -0.29 3.35
N PHE A 162 -3.62 -0.89 2.61
CA PHE A 162 -2.65 -1.84 3.17
C PHE A 162 -1.87 -1.28 4.37
N TYR A 163 -1.97 0.03 4.57
CA TYR A 163 -1.32 0.84 5.59
C TYR A 163 -2.31 1.35 6.64
N ASP A 164 -3.46 0.69 6.81
CA ASP A 164 -4.39 0.99 7.89
C ASP A 164 -3.89 0.39 9.21
N ASP A 165 -4.13 1.12 10.30
CA ASP A 165 -3.70 0.73 11.62
C ASP A 165 -4.57 -0.44 12.10
N GLU A 166 -3.94 -1.55 12.47
CA GLU A 166 -4.67 -2.76 12.81
C GLU A 166 -4.11 -3.35 14.11
N LEU A 167 -4.96 -3.49 15.12
CA LEU A 167 -4.65 -4.29 16.31
C LEU A 167 -4.74 -5.76 15.94
N ILE A 168 -3.64 -6.49 16.14
CA ILE A 168 -3.57 -7.93 15.92
C ILE A 168 -3.63 -8.64 17.26
N LEU A 169 -4.58 -9.58 17.36
CA LEU A 169 -4.63 -10.59 18.42
C LEU A 169 -4.88 -11.94 17.75
N ARG A 170 -3.90 -12.84 17.78
CA ARG A 170 -4.01 -14.20 17.23
C ARG A 170 -3.60 -15.22 18.27
N LEU A 171 -4.41 -16.27 18.38
CA LEU A 171 -4.20 -17.42 19.25
C LEU A 171 -4.27 -18.66 18.38
N ASN A 172 -3.18 -19.41 18.33
CA ASN A 172 -3.13 -20.69 17.64
C ASN A 172 -2.82 -21.78 18.67
N TYR A 173 -3.62 -22.84 18.66
CA TYR A 173 -3.42 -24.01 19.53
C TYR A 173 -3.13 -25.23 18.64
N SER A 174 -2.17 -26.05 19.04
CA SER A 174 -1.83 -27.30 18.36
C SER A 174 -2.07 -28.48 19.30
N PHE A 175 -2.77 -29.50 18.81
CA PHE A 175 -3.06 -30.74 19.54
C PHE A 175 -1.88 -31.71 19.53
#